data_AF-A0A3C0QKS2-F1
#
_entry.id   AF-A0A3C0QKS2-F1
#
_cell.length_a   1.000
_cell.length_b   1.000
_cell.length_c   1.000
_cell.angle_alpha   90.00
_cell.angle_beta   90.00
_cell.angle_gamma   90.00
#
_symmetry.space_group_name_H-M   'P 1'
#
loop_
_entity.id
_entity.type
_entity.pdbx_description
1 polymer ?
#
loop_
_entity_poly.entity_id
_entity_poly.type
_entity_poly.pdbx_seq_one_letter_code
_entity_poly.pdbx_strand_id
1 'polypeptide(L)'
;MVKQEIKELTGINIDRTILLNFNSFKKVVDVLGGVRIIVEEPLHDPLSGADFEPGEYLMDGEQALSFARCRSTARADLDRVNRQQYLLNELIKQKANFSTIVKILNPFNDASDLFTILKEETRSDFSIWDFCSIGFVLLFSSNDIERVTIPTTGTNIDGISYLIADKEEVREFLLDYLK
;
A
#
# COMPACT_ATOMS: atom_id res chain seq x y z
N MET A 1 -1.43 8.76 18.07
CA MET A 1 -2.10 9.74 17.20
C MET A 1 -2.82 9.02 16.06
N VAL A 2 -2.16 8.57 14.98
CA VAL A 2 -2.87 7.96 13.82
C VAL A 2 -3.77 6.76 14.15
N LYS A 3 -3.29 5.78 14.95
CA LYS A 3 -4.13 4.62 15.35
C LYS A 3 -5.40 5.02 16.08
N GLN A 4 -5.30 6.04 16.93
CA GLN A 4 -6.43 6.53 17.72
C GLN A 4 -7.44 7.23 16.82
N GLU A 5 -6.99 8.09 15.90
CA GLU A 5 -7.86 8.75 14.92
C GLU A 5 -8.59 7.74 14.02
N ILE A 6 -7.88 6.72 13.53
CA ILE A 6 -8.48 5.64 12.73
C ILE A 6 -9.55 4.92 13.56
N LYS A 7 -9.26 4.57 14.81
CA LYS A 7 -10.23 3.94 15.71
C LYS A 7 -11.43 4.84 15.98
N GLU A 8 -11.21 6.13 16.18
CA GLU A 8 -12.29 7.07 16.44
C GLU A 8 -13.21 7.21 15.22
N LEU A 9 -12.66 7.25 14.02
CA LEU A 9 -13.42 7.30 12.77
C LEU A 9 -14.11 5.97 12.47
N THR A 10 -13.37 4.85 12.49
CA THR A 10 -13.83 3.56 11.95
C THR A 10 -14.40 2.61 13.01
N GLY A 11 -14.07 2.80 14.29
CA GLY A 11 -14.33 1.82 15.35
C GLY A 11 -13.34 0.64 15.39
N ILE A 12 -12.43 0.52 14.42
CA ILE A 12 -11.51 -0.61 14.28
C ILE A 12 -10.23 -0.34 15.10
N ASN A 13 -9.77 -1.35 15.84
CA ASN A 13 -8.48 -1.30 16.51
C ASN A 13 -7.38 -1.73 15.53
N ILE A 14 -6.35 -0.89 15.38
CA ILE A 14 -5.19 -1.20 14.54
C ILE A 14 -4.05 -1.74 15.42
N ASP A 15 -3.77 -3.03 15.32
CA ASP A 15 -2.76 -3.70 16.15
C ASP A 15 -1.34 -3.27 15.82
N ARG A 16 -1.06 -3.07 14.52
CA ARG A 16 0.28 -2.78 14.00
C ARG A 16 0.25 -1.75 12.86
N THR A 17 1.33 -1.01 12.70
CA THR A 17 1.51 0.05 11.70
C THR A 17 2.91 0.04 11.14
N ILE A 18 3.02 0.30 9.85
CA ILE A 18 4.29 0.58 9.17
C ILE A 18 4.17 1.98 8.57
N LEU A 19 5.09 2.88 8.92
CA LEU A 19 5.19 4.21 8.31
C LEU A 19 6.43 4.28 7.44
N LEU A 20 6.20 4.63 6.17
CA LEU A 20 7.21 4.75 5.13
C LEU A 20 7.29 6.19 4.65
N ASN A 21 8.49 6.66 4.34
CA ASN A 21 8.67 7.83 3.50
C ASN A 21 8.94 7.38 2.05
N PHE A 22 9.11 8.33 1.13
CA PHE A 22 9.36 8.03 -0.28
C PHE A 22 10.63 7.22 -0.51
N ASN A 23 11.73 7.53 0.19
CA ASN A 23 12.97 6.77 0.04
C ASN A 23 12.83 5.33 0.53
N SER A 24 12.19 5.14 1.69
CA SER A 24 11.90 3.82 2.25
C SER A 24 11.01 2.99 1.32
N PHE A 25 9.98 3.61 0.73
CA PHE A 25 9.10 2.95 -0.24
C PHE A 25 9.90 2.42 -1.43
N LYS A 26 10.76 3.25 -2.04
CA LYS A 26 11.58 2.83 -3.17
C LYS A 26 12.47 1.65 -2.84
N LYS A 27 13.22 1.74 -1.73
CA LYS A 27 14.10 0.67 -1.24
C LYS A 27 13.35 -0.65 -1.01
N VAL A 28 12.13 -0.59 -0.45
CA VAL A 28 11.31 -1.79 -0.24
C VAL A 28 10.94 -2.44 -1.57
N VAL A 29 10.49 -1.65 -2.55
CA VAL A 29 10.16 -2.17 -3.89
C VAL A 29 11.40 -2.77 -4.57
N ASP A 30 12.54 -2.08 -4.52
CA ASP A 30 13.79 -2.51 -5.14
C ASP A 30 14.33 -3.81 -4.54
N VAL A 31 14.32 -3.96 -3.21
CA VAL A 31 14.77 -5.18 -2.54
C VAL A 31 13.81 -6.34 -2.75
N LEU A 32 12.54 -6.04 -2.95
CA LEU A 32 11.61 -7.06 -3.42
C LEU A 32 11.87 -7.42 -4.89
N GLY A 33 12.69 -6.68 -5.63
CA GLY A 33 13.03 -6.96 -7.03
C GLY A 33 12.03 -6.36 -8.03
N GLY A 34 11.46 -5.21 -7.67
CA GLY A 34 10.45 -4.50 -8.45
C GLY A 34 9.04 -5.10 -8.36
N VAL A 35 8.09 -4.39 -8.97
CA VAL A 35 6.67 -4.77 -9.05
C VAL A 35 6.20 -4.79 -10.49
N ARG A 36 5.51 -5.86 -10.90
CA ARG A 36 4.88 -5.91 -12.23
C ARG A 36 3.54 -5.18 -12.21
N ILE A 37 3.38 -4.22 -13.11
CA ILE A 37 2.18 -3.37 -13.22
C ILE A 37 1.76 -3.30 -14.69
N ILE A 38 0.46 -3.47 -14.93
CA ILE A 38 -0.16 -3.17 -16.22
C ILE A 38 -0.68 -1.74 -16.14
N VAL A 39 -0.18 -0.88 -17.04
CA VAL A 39 -0.69 0.47 -17.25
C VAL A 39 -1.71 0.39 -18.37
N GLU A 40 -2.99 0.62 -18.06
CA GLU A 40 -4.08 0.50 -19.05
C GLU A 40 -4.26 1.76 -19.90
N GLU A 41 -3.98 2.93 -19.32
CA GLU A 41 -4.13 4.24 -19.95
C GLU A 41 -2.84 5.05 -19.76
N PRO A 42 -2.50 5.95 -20.71
CA PRO A 42 -1.30 6.76 -20.59
C PRO A 42 -1.34 7.61 -19.32
N LEU A 43 -0.22 7.65 -18.60
CA LEU A 43 -0.05 8.45 -17.39
C LEU A 43 1.07 9.45 -17.60
N HIS A 44 0.72 10.73 -17.60
CA HIS A 44 1.67 11.83 -17.65
C HIS A 44 1.39 12.83 -16.53
N ASP A 45 2.27 12.85 -15.53
CA ASP A 45 2.19 13.73 -14.37
C ASP A 45 3.59 14.25 -14.00
N PRO A 46 3.95 15.47 -14.44
CA PRO A 46 5.25 16.08 -14.13
C PRO A 46 5.51 16.29 -12.63
N LEU A 47 4.48 16.37 -11.80
CA LEU A 47 4.63 16.57 -10.35
C LEU A 47 5.02 15.28 -9.63
N SER A 48 4.52 14.13 -10.11
CA SER A 48 4.95 12.83 -9.60
C SER A 48 6.16 12.26 -10.35
N GLY A 49 6.42 12.75 -11.57
CA GLY A 49 7.38 12.18 -12.51
C GLY A 49 6.85 10.95 -13.25
N ALA A 50 5.54 10.73 -13.26
CA ALA A 50 4.94 9.63 -14.01
C ALA A 50 4.93 9.97 -15.49
N ASP A 51 5.47 9.06 -16.30
CA ASP A 51 5.47 9.14 -17.76
C ASP A 51 5.43 7.70 -18.31
N PHE A 52 4.22 7.18 -18.47
CA PHE A 52 3.99 5.78 -18.86
C PHE A 52 2.99 5.71 -20.01
N GLU A 53 3.37 5.02 -21.07
CA GLU A 53 2.44 4.58 -22.11
C GLU A 53 1.72 3.29 -21.67
N PRO A 54 0.57 2.96 -22.25
CA PRO A 54 -0.09 1.69 -21.98
C PRO A 54 0.82 0.48 -22.23
N GLY A 55 0.90 -0.44 -21.27
CA GLY A 55 1.76 -1.61 -21.36
C GLY A 55 2.09 -2.28 -20.03
N GLU A 56 2.88 -3.35 -20.11
CA GLU A 56 3.40 -4.08 -18.96
C GLU A 56 4.78 -3.56 -18.55
N TYR A 57 4.92 -3.22 -17.28
CA TYR A 57 6.18 -2.72 -16.70
C TYR A 57 6.60 -3.59 -15.53
N LEU A 58 7.89 -3.90 -15.44
CA LEU A 58 8.52 -4.27 -14.18
C LEU A 58 9.09 -2.98 -13.58
N MET A 59 8.31 -2.32 -12.74
CA MET A 59 8.65 -1.05 -12.14
C MET A 59 9.66 -1.24 -11.01
N ASP A 60 10.77 -0.51 -11.06
CA ASP A 60 11.65 -0.29 -9.93
C ASP A 60 11.00 0.66 -8.89
N GLY A 61 11.68 0.94 -7.80
CA GLY A 61 11.17 1.80 -6.74
C GLY A 61 10.80 3.20 -7.22
N GLU A 62 11.60 3.82 -8.09
CA GLU A 62 11.34 5.17 -8.58
C GLU A 62 10.09 5.20 -9.47
N GLN A 63 9.98 4.26 -10.41
CA GLN A 63 8.81 4.12 -11.28
C GLN A 63 7.55 3.78 -10.48
N ALA A 64 7.66 2.85 -9.52
CA ALA A 64 6.57 2.50 -8.62
C ALA A 64 6.08 3.71 -7.80
N LEU A 65 7.01 4.54 -7.33
CA LEU A 65 6.70 5.74 -6.56
C LEU A 65 6.01 6.79 -7.42
N SER A 66 6.50 7.03 -8.65
CA SER A 66 5.90 7.99 -9.57
C SER A 66 4.49 7.56 -9.99
N PHE A 67 4.29 6.27 -10.25
CA PHE A 67 2.98 5.66 -10.51
C PHE A 67 2.01 5.83 -9.34
N ALA A 68 2.44 5.49 -8.11
CA ALA A 68 1.61 5.60 -6.90
C ALA A 68 1.27 7.04 -6.49
N ARG A 69 2.03 8.03 -6.98
CA ARG A 69 1.84 9.46 -6.69
C ARG A 69 1.05 10.20 -7.76
N CYS A 70 0.86 9.62 -8.95
CA CYS A 70 0.18 10.26 -10.08
C CYS A 70 -1.26 10.68 -9.72
N ARG A 71 -1.58 11.96 -9.93
CA ARG A 71 -2.91 12.57 -9.72
C ARG A 71 -3.48 13.19 -10.99
N SER A 72 -2.70 13.28 -12.08
CA SER A 72 -3.12 13.91 -13.34
C SER A 72 -4.11 13.05 -14.13
N THR A 73 -5.20 12.64 -13.49
CA THR A 73 -6.29 11.83 -14.07
C THR A 73 -7.65 12.37 -13.64
N ALA A 74 -8.72 11.92 -14.32
CA ALA A 74 -10.06 12.49 -14.20
C ALA A 74 -10.60 12.53 -12.75
N ARG A 75 -10.28 11.54 -11.91
CA ARG A 75 -10.73 11.51 -10.50
C ARG A 75 -9.61 11.78 -9.49
N ALA A 76 -8.46 12.27 -9.97
CA ALA A 76 -7.30 12.68 -9.19
C ALA A 76 -6.97 11.77 -8.00
N ASP A 77 -7.38 12.14 -6.79
CA ASP A 77 -7.06 11.42 -5.56
C ASP A 77 -7.71 10.05 -5.46
N LEU A 78 -8.91 9.85 -6.00
CA LEU A 78 -9.58 8.55 -5.98
C LEU A 78 -8.87 7.55 -6.89
N ASP A 79 -8.44 7.99 -8.07
CA ASP A 79 -7.63 7.15 -8.96
C ASP A 79 -6.26 6.85 -8.34
N ARG A 80 -5.68 7.81 -7.61
CA ARG A 80 -4.43 7.59 -6.88
C ARG A 80 -4.58 6.52 -5.80
N VAL A 81 -5.67 6.56 -5.01
CA VAL A 81 -5.97 5.51 -4.02
C VAL A 81 -6.08 4.14 -4.70
N ASN A 82 -6.78 4.06 -5.84
CA ASN A 82 -6.91 2.82 -6.60
C ASN A 82 -5.54 2.31 -7.10
N ARG A 83 -4.66 3.19 -7.60
CA ARG A 83 -3.29 2.81 -8.02
C ARG A 83 -2.45 2.29 -6.86
N GLN A 84 -2.53 2.92 -5.69
CA GLN A 84 -1.81 2.46 -4.49
C GLN A 84 -2.30 1.08 -4.05
N GLN A 85 -3.61 0.87 -4.04
CA GLN A 85 -4.25 -0.42 -3.77
C GLN A 85 -3.89 -1.49 -4.81
N TYR A 86 -3.81 -1.12 -6.09
CA TYR A 86 -3.40 -2.01 -7.17
C TYR A 86 -1.93 -2.42 -7.03
N LEU A 87 -1.03 -1.45 -6.84
CA LEU A 87 0.39 -1.70 -6.67
C LEU A 87 0.69 -2.61 -5.48
N LEU A 88 0.08 -2.33 -4.32
CA LEU A 88 0.25 -3.16 -3.13
C LEU A 88 -0.23 -4.59 -3.38
N ASN A 89 -1.36 -4.76 -4.07
CA ASN A 89 -1.90 -6.07 -4.41
C ASN A 89 -0.98 -6.86 -5.35
N GLU A 90 -0.47 -6.25 -6.41
CA GLU A 90 0.46 -6.92 -7.33
C GLU A 90 1.77 -7.27 -6.65
N LEU A 91 2.28 -6.38 -5.79
CA LEU A 91 3.44 -6.67 -4.98
C LEU A 91 3.21 -7.88 -4.06
N ILE A 92 2.07 -7.94 -3.37
CA ILE A 92 1.73 -9.08 -2.52
C ILE A 92 1.61 -10.35 -3.35
N LYS A 93 0.83 -10.36 -4.44
CA LYS A 93 0.69 -11.54 -5.31
C LYS A 93 2.02 -12.04 -5.85
N GLN A 94 2.90 -11.13 -6.28
CA GLN A 94 4.21 -11.50 -6.81
C GLN A 94 5.13 -12.09 -5.75
N LYS A 95 5.05 -11.60 -4.50
CA LYS A 95 5.96 -12.00 -3.40
C LYS A 95 5.38 -13.04 -2.45
N ALA A 96 4.08 -13.30 -2.52
CA ALA A 96 3.39 -14.34 -1.76
C ALA A 96 3.60 -15.73 -2.35
N ASN A 97 4.85 -16.07 -2.65
CA ASN A 97 5.24 -17.39 -3.12
C ASN A 97 6.16 -18.07 -2.10
N PHE A 98 6.13 -19.41 -2.11
CA PHE A 98 6.87 -20.25 -1.17
C PHE A 98 8.36 -19.92 -1.14
N SER A 99 8.99 -19.67 -2.29
CA SER A 99 10.43 -19.35 -2.37
C SER A 99 10.79 -18.04 -1.66
N THR A 100 10.00 -16.99 -1.87
CA THR A 100 10.25 -15.66 -1.30
C THR A 100 9.98 -15.67 0.20
N ILE A 101 8.89 -16.31 0.62
CA ILE A 101 8.50 -16.35 2.03
C ILE A 101 9.42 -17.28 2.83
N VAL A 102 9.83 -18.44 2.29
CA VAL A 102 10.84 -19.28 2.95
C VAL A 102 12.19 -18.56 3.10
N LYS A 103 12.57 -17.69 2.14
CA LYS A 103 13.75 -16.83 2.31
C LYS A 103 13.55 -15.85 3.47
N ILE A 104 12.43 -15.13 3.51
CA ILE A 104 12.09 -14.19 4.60
C ILE A 104 12.02 -14.89 5.97
N LEU A 105 11.49 -16.11 6.01
CA LEU A 105 11.30 -16.92 7.22
C LEU A 105 12.58 -17.62 7.71
N ASN A 106 13.67 -17.59 6.94
CA ASN A 106 14.93 -18.22 7.35
C ASN A 106 15.90 -17.17 7.91
N PRO A 107 15.94 -16.96 9.24
CA PRO A 107 16.80 -15.96 9.88
C PRO A 107 18.30 -16.26 9.78
N PHE A 108 18.70 -17.38 9.16
CA PHE A 108 20.09 -17.84 9.04
C PHE A 108 20.69 -17.73 7.62
N ASN A 109 19.89 -17.38 6.61
CA ASN A 109 20.37 -17.03 5.28
C ASN A 109 20.25 -15.50 5.10
N ASP A 110 21.00 -14.88 4.20
CA ASP A 110 21.05 -13.42 3.92
C ASP A 110 19.73 -12.80 3.39
N ALA A 111 18.57 -13.24 3.89
CA ALA A 111 17.30 -12.50 3.85
C ALA A 111 17.25 -11.36 4.89
N SER A 112 18.41 -11.04 5.48
CA SER A 112 18.63 -9.88 6.34
C SER A 112 18.21 -8.58 5.67
N ASP A 113 18.25 -8.45 4.35
CA ASP A 113 18.08 -7.15 3.69
C ASP A 113 16.64 -6.63 3.75
N LEU A 114 15.63 -7.48 3.52
CA LEU A 114 14.24 -7.03 3.57
C LEU A 114 13.81 -6.72 4.99
N PHE A 115 14.13 -7.57 5.97
CA PHE A 115 13.79 -7.32 7.36
C PHE A 115 14.56 -6.11 7.92
N THR A 116 15.85 -5.98 7.59
CA THR A 116 16.65 -4.81 7.96
C THR A 116 16.08 -3.55 7.33
N ILE A 117 15.72 -3.55 6.05
CA ILE A 117 15.09 -2.38 5.41
C ILE A 117 13.73 -2.08 6.04
N LEU A 118 12.87 -3.09 6.24
CA LEU A 118 11.57 -2.89 6.87
C LEU A 118 11.70 -2.41 8.33
N LYS A 119 12.80 -2.70 9.02
CA LYS A 119 13.02 -2.26 10.41
C LYS A 119 13.76 -0.94 10.52
N GLU A 120 14.78 -0.72 9.71
CA GLU A 120 15.70 0.42 9.78
C GLU A 120 15.25 1.60 8.94
N GLU A 121 14.59 1.34 7.80
CA GLU A 121 14.10 2.40 6.91
C GLU A 121 12.66 2.80 7.22
N THR A 122 11.97 2.08 8.10
CA THR A 122 10.55 2.32 8.41
C THR A 122 10.35 2.56 9.91
N ARG A 123 9.32 3.32 10.25
CA ARG A 123 8.85 3.38 11.64
C ARG A 123 7.73 2.36 11.78
N SER A 124 8.05 1.25 12.41
CA SER A 124 7.15 0.11 12.55
C SER A 124 7.14 -0.44 13.97
N ASP A 125 5.98 -0.89 14.42
CA ASP A 125 5.80 -1.65 15.67
C ASP A 125 5.62 -3.16 15.42
N PHE A 126 5.89 -3.62 14.19
CA PHE A 126 5.95 -5.03 13.86
C PHE A 126 7.19 -5.70 14.47
N SER A 127 6.98 -6.87 15.07
CA SER A 127 8.04 -7.80 15.40
C SER A 127 8.39 -8.68 14.19
N ILE A 128 9.53 -9.37 14.26
CA ILE A 128 9.89 -10.38 13.25
C ILE A 128 8.83 -11.48 13.15
N TRP A 129 8.20 -11.84 14.27
CA TRP A 129 7.13 -12.83 14.31
C TRP A 129 5.86 -12.35 13.63
N ASP A 130 5.51 -11.06 13.72
CA ASP A 130 4.37 -10.49 13.00
C ASP A 130 4.60 -10.54 11.48
N PHE A 131 5.82 -10.26 11.01
CA PHE A 131 6.15 -10.41 9.59
C PHE A 131 6.12 -11.88 9.14
N CYS A 132 6.65 -12.79 9.95
CA CYS A 132 6.62 -14.22 9.67
C CYS A 132 5.18 -14.76 9.60
N SER A 133 4.30 -14.35 10.53
CA SER A 133 2.91 -14.79 10.56
C SER A 133 2.12 -14.27 9.37
N ILE A 134 2.29 -12.99 9.01
CA ILE A 134 1.67 -12.42 7.80
C ILE A 134 2.18 -13.14 6.56
N GLY A 135 3.50 -13.35 6.43
CA GLY A 135 4.07 -14.11 5.32
C GLY A 135 3.42 -15.49 5.22
N PHE A 136 3.34 -16.22 6.32
CA PHE A 136 2.70 -17.54 6.35
C PHE A 136 1.23 -17.50 5.90
N VAL A 137 0.43 -16.52 6.34
CA VAL A 137 -0.97 -16.36 5.91
C VAL A 137 -1.06 -16.04 4.41
N LEU A 138 -0.21 -15.14 3.91
CA LEU A 138 -0.19 -14.72 2.51
C LEU A 138 0.18 -15.88 1.57
N LEU A 139 0.98 -16.86 2.01
CA LEU A 139 1.24 -18.07 1.20
C LEU A 139 -0.02 -18.78 0.74
N PHE A 140 -1.06 -18.77 1.57
CA PHE A 140 -2.29 -19.51 1.33
C PHE A 140 -3.47 -18.61 0.95
N SER A 141 -3.37 -17.29 1.20
CA SER A 141 -4.51 -16.36 1.10
C SER A 141 -4.21 -15.12 0.24
N SER A 142 -3.14 -15.13 -0.56
CA SER A 142 -2.74 -13.95 -1.35
C SER A 142 -3.73 -13.55 -2.43
N ASN A 143 -4.63 -14.45 -2.84
CA ASN A 143 -5.69 -14.14 -3.79
C ASN A 143 -6.97 -13.61 -3.11
N ASP A 144 -7.08 -13.71 -1.78
CA ASP A 144 -8.27 -13.37 -1.01
C ASP A 144 -8.14 -12.00 -0.32
N ILE A 145 -7.29 -11.13 -0.85
CA ILE A 145 -7.07 -9.78 -0.31
C ILE A 145 -8.11 -8.84 -0.88
N GLU A 146 -9.08 -8.50 -0.04
CA GLU A 146 -10.05 -7.48 -0.37
C GLU A 146 -9.58 -6.07 -0.03
N ARG A 147 -10.10 -5.09 -0.77
CA ARG A 147 -9.68 -3.70 -0.70
C ARG A 147 -10.91 -2.82 -0.78
N VAL A 148 -10.99 -1.87 0.12
CA VAL A 148 -12.13 -0.98 0.23
C VAL A 148 -11.67 0.46 0.49
N THR A 149 -12.39 1.41 -0.08
CA THR A 149 -12.20 2.84 0.15
C THR A 149 -13.42 3.34 0.91
N ILE A 150 -13.19 3.93 2.09
CA ILE A 150 -14.28 4.46 2.92
C ILE A 150 -15.04 5.59 2.18
N PRO A 151 -16.36 5.74 2.42
CA PRO A 151 -17.14 6.80 1.81
C PRO A 151 -16.65 8.17 2.26
N THR A 152 -16.57 9.11 1.31
CA THR A 152 -16.21 10.50 1.57
C THR A 152 -16.98 11.44 0.66
N THR A 153 -17.23 12.66 1.16
CA THR A 153 -17.82 13.76 0.39
C THR A 153 -16.80 14.87 0.19
N GLY A 154 -16.61 15.29 -1.07
CA GLY A 154 -15.75 16.42 -1.40
C GLY A 154 -16.37 17.75 -0.95
N THR A 155 -15.58 18.59 -0.29
CA THR A 155 -15.98 19.94 0.09
C THR A 155 -14.83 20.93 -0.06
N ASN A 156 -15.15 22.22 -0.10
CA ASN A 156 -14.17 23.30 -0.02
C ASN A 156 -14.42 24.11 1.25
N ILE A 157 -13.41 24.22 2.10
CA ILE A 157 -13.45 25.03 3.32
C ILE A 157 -12.30 26.03 3.23
N ASP A 158 -12.63 27.32 3.27
CA ASP A 158 -11.66 28.43 3.20
C ASP A 158 -10.69 28.34 2.00
N GLY A 159 -11.19 27.89 0.85
CA GLY A 159 -10.39 27.74 -0.38
C GLY A 159 -9.59 26.44 -0.45
N ILE A 160 -9.61 25.61 0.59
CA ILE A 160 -8.90 24.33 0.65
C ILE A 160 -9.87 23.19 0.37
N SER A 161 -9.48 22.26 -0.51
CA SER A 161 -10.26 21.07 -0.83
C SER A 161 -10.08 20.00 0.24
N TYR A 162 -11.20 19.47 0.76
CA TYR A 162 -11.24 18.38 1.73
C TYR A 162 -12.10 17.22 1.21
N LEU A 163 -11.77 16.02 1.68
CA LEU A 163 -12.67 14.87 1.65
C LEU A 163 -13.15 14.66 3.10
N ILE A 164 -14.43 14.91 3.36
CA ILE A 164 -15.02 14.69 4.68
C ILE A 164 -15.55 13.25 4.72
N ALA A 165 -15.14 12.52 5.74
CA ALA A 165 -15.68 11.20 6.07
C ALA A 165 -16.65 11.36 7.24
N ASP A 166 -17.94 11.06 7.03
CA ASP A 166 -18.89 11.01 8.14
C ASP A 166 -18.64 9.74 8.98
N LYS A 167 -18.54 9.93 10.29
CA LYS A 167 -18.14 8.86 11.21
C LYS A 167 -19.17 7.73 11.29
N GLU A 168 -20.45 8.06 11.27
CA GLU A 168 -21.50 7.03 11.37
C GLU A 168 -21.64 6.31 10.03
N GLU A 169 -21.60 7.04 8.90
CA GLU A 169 -21.59 6.45 7.56
C GLU A 169 -20.42 5.46 7.37
N VAL A 170 -19.20 5.86 7.75
CA VAL A 170 -18.01 5.00 7.66
C VAL A 170 -18.16 3.74 8.51
N ARG A 171 -18.73 3.85 9.71
CA ARG A 171 -18.91 2.71 10.60
C ARG A 171 -19.97 1.75 10.09
N GLU A 172 -21.11 2.26 9.64
CA GLU A 172 -22.16 1.44 9.03
C GLU A 172 -21.63 0.70 7.80
N PHE A 173 -20.91 1.40 6.94
CA PHE A 173 -20.27 0.83 5.76
C PHE A 173 -19.27 -0.29 6.12
N LEU A 174 -18.36 -0.05 7.05
CA LEU A 174 -17.36 -1.04 7.47
C LEU A 174 -17.97 -2.22 8.23
N LEU A 175 -19.01 -1.99 9.03
CA LEU A 175 -19.75 -3.07 9.70
C LEU A 175 -20.45 -4.00 8.73
N ASP A 176 -20.93 -3.49 7.60
CA ASP A 176 -21.51 -4.33 6.56
C ASP A 176 -20.44 -5.09 5.77
N TYR A 177 -19.33 -4.40 5.47
CA TYR A 177 -18.22 -4.94 4.72
C TYR A 177 -17.45 -6.06 5.47
N LEU A 178 -17.30 -5.96 6.79
CA LEU A 178 -16.49 -6.89 7.59
C LEU A 178 -17.25 -8.11 8.14
N LYS A 179 -18.50 -8.33 7.72
CA LYS A 179 -19.27 -9.54 8.08
C LYS A 179 -18.86 -10.73 7.22
#